data_AF-A0A093YTE8-F1
#
_entry.id   AF-A0A093YTE8-F1
#
_cell.length_a   1.000
_cell.length_b   1.000
_cell.length_c   1.000
_cell.angle_alpha   90.00
_cell.angle_beta   90.00
_cell.angle_gamma   90.00
#
_symmetry.space_group_name_H-M   'P 1'
#
loop_
_entity.id
_entity.type
_entity.pdbx_description
1 polymer ?
#
loop_
_entity_poly.entity_id
_entity_poly.type
_entity_poly.pdbx_seq_one_letter_code
_entity_poly.pdbx_strand_id
1 'polypeptide(L)'
;LYKMMSNGAFPGTLHHYAGKLVAFELTPAENEESRQNVLFFIGGLGDGLLTVPYASQLARQLSTTWSLVQVQLSSSHIGWGTSSLGKDVDELSQCVDYFRNIAGRSGKFVFMGHSTGCQDVIHYLVGPGKENRAPIDGGIMQASVSDRQAMEGQLDEEQRSNTNKIAAEWVAAGRGEDVLSSAATHGFFDAPICARRWLSLASPDHDGEDDYFSSDLTDEQYQKSFGSLPKRSKLCILYSGKDEFVPEHVDKKALVEKWIGFVKRGSGEVDEKNSGVVEGATHDLKNNPEEVIDELFSRVISFVSDL
;
A
#
# COMPACT_ATOMS: atom_id res chain seq x y z
N LEU A 1 10.96 22.74 -15.74
CA LEU A 1 12.00 22.85 -14.69
C LEU A 1 11.61 21.91 -13.58
N TYR A 2 12.22 20.72 -13.60
CA TYR A 2 11.93 19.60 -12.72
C TYR A 2 12.31 19.94 -11.29
N LYS A 3 11.34 20.07 -10.39
CA LYS A 3 11.61 19.99 -8.95
C LYS A 3 11.81 18.50 -8.66
N MET A 4 13.07 18.06 -8.60
CA MET A 4 13.44 16.99 -7.66
C MET A 4 12.70 17.27 -6.34
N MET A 5 12.21 16.25 -5.63
CA MET A 5 11.68 16.38 -4.26
C MET A 5 12.37 17.57 -3.61
N SER A 6 11.66 18.69 -3.44
CA SER A 6 12.35 19.89 -3.01
C SER A 6 12.71 19.61 -1.56
N ASN A 7 14.00 19.33 -1.30
CA ASN A 7 14.57 19.39 0.03
C ASN A 7 14.02 20.65 0.68
N GLY A 8 13.24 20.48 1.74
CA GLY A 8 12.38 21.56 2.21
C GLY A 8 11.57 21.14 3.42
N ALA A 9 11.10 22.15 4.14
CA ALA A 9 10.16 21.97 5.23
C ALA A 9 8.73 21.87 4.68
N PHE A 10 7.95 20.97 5.25
CA PHE A 10 6.53 20.82 4.94
C PHE A 10 5.73 21.23 6.18
N PRO A 11 4.76 22.16 6.07
CA PRO A 11 3.89 22.50 7.18
C PRO A 11 2.94 21.34 7.48
N GLY A 12 2.75 21.06 8.76
CA GLY A 12 1.90 19.96 9.20
C GLY A 12 1.94 19.77 10.71
N THR A 13 1.12 18.83 11.18
CA THR A 13 1.06 18.41 12.58
C THR A 13 1.60 17.00 12.70
N LEU A 14 2.59 16.80 13.58
CA LEU A 14 3.06 15.46 13.91
C LEU A 14 2.26 14.92 15.11
N HIS A 15 1.48 13.89 14.85
CA HIS A 15 0.66 13.21 15.84
C HIS A 15 1.43 12.02 16.40
N HIS A 16 1.39 11.85 17.72
CA HIS A 16 1.83 10.64 18.38
C HIS A 16 0.61 9.75 18.64
N TYR A 17 0.38 8.76 17.77
CA TYR A 17 -0.89 8.02 17.77
C TYR A 17 -0.86 6.76 18.66
N ALA A 18 0.32 6.13 18.83
CA ALA A 18 0.48 4.98 19.71
C ALA A 18 1.95 4.73 20.07
N GLY A 19 2.26 4.47 21.34
CA GLY A 19 3.57 3.93 21.76
C GLY A 19 4.80 4.75 21.35
N LYS A 20 5.42 4.39 20.22
CA LYS A 20 6.56 5.10 19.57
C LYS A 20 6.25 5.52 18.13
N LEU A 21 5.00 5.39 17.72
CA LEU A 21 4.52 5.56 16.36
C LEU A 21 3.91 6.94 16.18
N VAL A 22 4.17 7.51 15.01
CA VAL A 22 3.76 8.88 14.67
C VAL A 22 3.10 8.94 13.31
N ALA A 23 2.21 9.91 13.13
CA ALA A 23 1.57 10.18 11.85
C ALA A 23 1.69 11.68 11.55
N PHE A 24 2.06 12.04 10.34
CA PHE A 24 2.25 13.43 9.92
C PHE A 24 1.05 13.88 9.10
N GLU A 25 0.21 14.72 9.69
CA GLU A 25 -0.88 15.40 9.00
C GLU A 25 -0.32 16.59 8.21
N LEU A 26 -0.36 16.51 6.89
CA LEU A 26 0.04 17.60 6.02
C LEU A 26 -1.02 18.70 6.04
N THR A 27 -0.60 19.94 6.33
CA THR A 27 -1.49 21.10 6.33
C THR A 27 -1.43 21.77 4.95
N PRO A 28 -2.52 21.79 4.18
CA PRO A 28 -2.65 22.75 3.09
C PRO A 28 -2.62 24.15 3.71
N ALA A 29 -1.90 25.08 3.07
CA ALA A 29 -1.91 26.47 3.51
C ALA A 29 -3.37 26.97 3.58
N GLU A 30 -3.77 27.39 4.78
CA GLU A 30 -5.06 28.04 5.12
C GLU A 30 -6.24 27.11 5.54
N ASN A 31 -6.84 27.48 6.70
CA ASN A 31 -8.07 27.00 7.35
C ASN A 31 -8.12 25.60 7.99
N GLU A 32 -7.97 25.54 9.32
CA GLU A 32 -8.04 24.32 10.16
C GLU A 32 -9.46 23.83 10.47
N GLU A 33 -10.47 24.71 10.51
CA GLU A 33 -11.75 24.41 11.18
C GLU A 33 -12.68 23.44 10.43
N SER A 34 -12.34 22.95 9.22
CA SER A 34 -13.25 22.10 8.41
C SER A 34 -12.76 20.68 8.09
N ARG A 35 -11.56 20.26 8.52
CA ARG A 35 -10.95 18.99 8.12
C ARG A 35 -11.47 17.80 8.94
N GLN A 36 -12.67 17.31 8.67
CA GLN A 36 -13.24 16.17 9.41
C GLN A 36 -12.93 14.81 8.78
N ASN A 37 -12.61 14.78 7.48
CA ASN A 37 -12.26 13.55 6.75
C ASN A 37 -10.74 13.37 6.73
N VAL A 38 -10.28 12.12 6.78
CA VAL A 38 -8.86 11.77 6.81
C VAL A 38 -8.54 10.74 5.72
N LEU A 39 -7.59 11.09 4.86
CA LEU A 39 -6.95 10.21 3.91
C LEU A 39 -5.59 9.79 4.48
N PHE A 40 -5.50 8.57 5.00
CA PHE A 40 -4.23 8.01 5.46
C PHE A 40 -3.43 7.51 4.28
N PHE A 41 -2.23 8.04 4.12
CA PHE A 41 -1.30 7.64 3.08
C PHE A 41 -0.29 6.65 3.67
N ILE A 42 -0.20 5.48 3.05
CA ILE A 42 0.64 4.35 3.46
C ILE A 42 1.63 4.10 2.33
N GLY A 43 2.92 4.35 2.59
CA GLY A 43 3.99 4.11 1.63
C GLY A 43 4.33 2.62 1.47
N GLY A 44 5.24 2.30 0.56
CA GLY A 44 5.75 0.95 0.38
C GLY A 44 6.92 0.58 1.31
N LEU A 45 7.50 -0.60 1.09
CA LEU A 45 8.74 -1.05 1.71
C LEU A 45 9.84 0.00 1.48
N GLY A 46 10.51 0.42 2.54
CA GLY A 46 11.51 1.50 2.48
C GLY A 46 10.94 2.88 2.78
N ASP A 47 9.63 3.10 2.62
CA ASP A 47 9.02 4.39 2.83
C ASP A 47 8.82 4.73 4.30
N GLY A 48 8.70 6.02 4.55
CA GLY A 48 8.27 6.61 5.81
C GLY A 48 7.65 7.98 5.54
N LEU A 49 7.81 8.90 6.48
CA LEU A 49 7.28 10.25 6.29
C LEU A 49 8.05 10.99 5.19
N LEU A 50 7.31 11.55 4.21
CA LEU A 50 7.81 12.40 3.12
C LEU A 50 8.75 11.70 2.12
N THR A 51 8.74 10.38 2.07
CA THR A 51 9.55 9.61 1.10
C THR A 51 8.84 9.39 -0.25
N VAL A 52 7.52 9.52 -0.33
CA VAL A 52 6.78 9.44 -1.60
C VAL A 52 6.55 10.84 -2.17
N PRO A 53 7.13 11.20 -3.34
CA PRO A 53 7.20 12.59 -3.82
C PRO A 53 5.84 13.28 -3.97
N TYR A 54 4.84 12.53 -4.46
CA TYR A 54 3.56 13.10 -4.88
C TYR A 54 2.59 13.30 -3.71
N ALA A 55 2.79 12.63 -2.56
CA ALA A 55 1.86 12.68 -1.42
C ALA A 55 1.66 14.12 -0.90
N SER A 56 2.74 14.91 -0.84
CA SER A 56 2.68 16.32 -0.44
C SER A 56 1.98 17.21 -1.48
N GLN A 57 1.99 16.83 -2.75
CA GLN A 57 1.33 17.56 -3.83
C GLN A 57 -0.17 17.24 -3.82
N LEU A 58 -0.53 15.96 -3.68
CA LEU A 58 -1.89 15.49 -3.50
C LEU A 58 -2.56 16.18 -2.31
N ALA A 59 -1.88 16.26 -1.16
CA ALA A 59 -2.40 16.91 0.03
C ALA A 59 -2.85 18.36 -0.22
N ARG A 60 -2.19 19.10 -1.13
CA ARG A 60 -2.56 20.48 -1.49
C ARG A 60 -3.76 20.57 -2.43
N GLN A 61 -4.08 19.50 -3.16
CA GLN A 61 -5.20 19.47 -4.09
C GLN A 61 -6.49 18.91 -3.47
N LEU A 62 -6.40 18.24 -2.32
CA LEU A 62 -7.57 17.81 -1.56
C LEU A 62 -8.43 19.02 -1.15
N SER A 63 -9.76 18.83 -1.13
CA SER A 63 -10.66 19.85 -0.61
C SER A 63 -10.38 20.13 0.87
N THR A 64 -10.78 21.31 1.35
CA THR A 64 -10.54 21.74 2.75
C THR A 64 -11.19 20.85 3.80
N THR A 65 -12.09 19.94 3.40
CA THR A 65 -12.74 18.98 4.31
C THR A 65 -11.92 17.71 4.57
N TRP A 66 -10.90 17.46 3.74
CA TRP A 66 -10.01 16.32 3.84
C TRP A 66 -8.62 16.74 4.30
N SER A 67 -8.00 15.91 5.13
CA SER A 67 -6.57 15.98 5.41
C SER A 67 -5.85 14.73 4.92
N LEU A 68 -4.60 14.90 4.46
CA LEU A 68 -3.73 13.78 4.13
C LEU A 68 -2.77 13.53 5.29
N VAL A 69 -2.80 12.31 5.82
CA VAL A 69 -2.00 11.88 6.97
C VAL A 69 -1.04 10.78 6.52
N GLN A 70 0.25 11.04 6.54
CA GLN A 70 1.26 9.99 6.29
C GLN A 70 1.50 9.22 7.58
N VAL A 71 1.36 7.90 7.54
CA VAL A 71 1.52 7.05 8.74
C VAL A 71 2.92 6.47 8.79
N GLN A 72 3.60 6.60 9.93
CA GLN A 72 4.82 5.86 10.21
C GLN A 72 4.47 4.60 11.02
N LEU A 73 4.87 3.44 10.49
CA LEU A 73 4.67 2.12 11.08
C LEU A 73 5.99 1.58 11.63
N SER A 74 5.92 0.50 12.39
CA SER A 74 7.12 -0.27 12.75
C SER A 74 7.84 -0.84 11.52
N SER A 75 7.12 -1.05 10.42
CA SER A 75 7.64 -1.54 9.14
C SER A 75 8.28 -0.44 8.28
N SER A 76 8.12 0.84 8.62
CA SER A 76 8.72 1.93 7.84
C SER A 76 10.25 1.84 7.77
N HIS A 77 10.83 2.43 6.72
CA HIS A 77 12.26 2.42 6.42
C HIS A 77 12.85 1.02 6.28
N ILE A 78 13.56 0.50 7.30
CA ILE A 78 14.19 -0.82 7.25
C ILE A 78 13.45 -1.86 8.11
N GLY A 79 12.34 -1.46 8.77
CA GLY A 79 11.63 -2.33 9.71
C GLY A 79 10.82 -3.43 9.04
N TRP A 80 10.38 -3.21 7.81
CA TRP A 80 9.48 -4.10 7.08
C TRP A 80 10.02 -5.53 6.91
N GLY A 81 11.34 -5.71 6.79
CA GLY A 81 11.94 -7.03 6.60
C GLY A 81 11.79 -7.96 7.80
N THR A 82 11.45 -7.43 8.98
CA THR A 82 11.17 -8.20 10.20
C THR A 82 9.76 -7.95 10.77
N SER A 83 8.92 -7.23 10.03
CA SER A 83 7.49 -7.02 10.37
C SER A 83 6.60 -8.04 9.63
N SER A 84 5.29 -7.78 9.63
CA SER A 84 4.25 -8.57 8.97
C SER A 84 3.05 -7.67 8.68
N LEU A 85 2.24 -8.01 7.67
CA LEU A 85 1.03 -7.23 7.38
C LEU A 85 0.07 -7.21 8.58
N GLY A 86 -0.01 -8.32 9.33
CA GLY A 86 -0.81 -8.40 10.55
C GLY A 86 -0.44 -7.34 11.61
N LYS A 87 0.85 -7.05 11.76
CA LYS A 87 1.33 -6.01 12.68
C LYS A 87 1.03 -4.62 12.13
N ASP A 88 1.25 -4.43 10.84
CA ASP A 88 1.06 -3.14 10.17
C ASP A 88 -0.42 -2.72 10.23
N VAL A 89 -1.37 -3.64 10.00
CA VAL A 89 -2.80 -3.36 10.11
C VAL A 89 -3.29 -3.14 11.55
N ASP A 90 -2.66 -3.76 12.54
CA ASP A 90 -2.94 -3.50 13.96
C ASP A 90 -2.50 -2.06 14.34
N GLU A 91 -1.35 -1.63 13.87
CA GLU A 91 -0.83 -0.25 14.06
C GLU A 91 -1.69 0.77 13.29
N LEU A 92 -2.12 0.45 12.07
CA LEU A 92 -3.05 1.29 11.30
C LEU A 92 -4.42 1.41 12.00
N SER A 93 -4.93 0.33 12.61
CA SER A 93 -6.17 0.38 13.39
C SER A 93 -6.04 1.31 14.59
N GLN A 94 -4.90 1.28 15.29
CA GLN A 94 -4.60 2.21 16.38
C GLN A 94 -4.54 3.67 15.90
N CYS A 95 -3.98 3.90 14.70
CA CYS A 95 -3.93 5.23 14.09
C CYS A 95 -5.34 5.75 13.78
N VAL A 96 -6.21 4.92 13.20
CA VAL A 96 -7.62 5.28 12.95
C VAL A 96 -8.34 5.61 14.27
N ASP A 97 -8.17 4.79 15.30
CA ASP A 97 -8.79 5.03 16.61
C ASP A 97 -8.27 6.31 17.27
N TYR A 98 -6.98 6.62 17.13
CA TYR A 98 -6.43 7.90 17.59
C TYR A 98 -7.10 9.08 16.90
N PHE A 99 -7.18 9.08 15.56
CA PHE A 99 -7.76 10.22 14.84
C PHE A 99 -9.25 10.38 15.15
N ARG A 100 -9.97 9.27 15.31
CA ARG A 100 -11.38 9.28 15.69
C ARG A 100 -11.62 9.79 17.10
N ASN A 101 -10.94 9.19 18.08
CA ASN A 101 -11.30 9.36 19.49
C ASN A 101 -10.50 10.46 20.20
N ILE A 102 -9.26 10.72 19.75
CA ILE A 102 -8.34 11.66 20.40
C ILE A 102 -8.23 12.94 19.58
N ALA A 103 -7.99 12.84 18.26
CA ALA A 103 -7.96 14.00 17.38
C ALA A 103 -9.37 14.52 17.00
N GLY A 104 -10.43 13.85 17.47
CA GLY A 104 -11.82 14.30 17.37
C GLY A 104 -12.39 14.33 15.96
N ARG A 105 -11.88 13.48 15.04
CA ARG A 105 -12.36 13.42 13.65
C ARG A 105 -13.62 12.56 13.57
N SER A 106 -14.69 13.17 13.06
CA SER A 106 -16.01 12.54 12.93
C SER A 106 -16.42 12.22 11.49
N GLY A 107 -15.59 12.58 10.52
CA GLY A 107 -15.84 12.37 9.10
C GLY A 107 -15.40 10.98 8.62
N LYS A 108 -15.05 10.92 7.33
CA LYS A 108 -14.66 9.72 6.61
C LYS A 108 -13.20 9.35 6.85
N PHE A 109 -12.91 8.06 6.93
CA PHE A 109 -11.56 7.52 7.08
C PHE A 109 -11.24 6.65 5.86
N VAL A 110 -10.24 7.03 5.08
CA VAL A 110 -9.85 6.32 3.86
C VAL A 110 -8.38 6.00 3.90
N PHE A 111 -8.00 4.79 3.53
CA PHE A 111 -6.60 4.44 3.33
C PHE A 111 -6.23 4.57 1.86
N MET A 112 -5.05 5.12 1.59
CA MET A 112 -4.42 5.12 0.27
C MET A 112 -3.06 4.45 0.40
N GLY A 113 -2.97 3.24 -0.11
CA GLY A 113 -1.73 2.49 -0.25
C GLY A 113 -1.01 2.92 -1.52
N HIS A 114 0.28 3.16 -1.40
CA HIS A 114 1.22 3.31 -2.50
C HIS A 114 2.13 2.08 -2.55
N SER A 115 2.35 1.51 -3.73
CA SER A 115 3.23 0.35 -3.88
C SER A 115 2.77 -0.80 -2.96
N THR A 116 3.69 -1.39 -2.20
CA THR A 116 3.43 -2.41 -1.18
C THR A 116 2.56 -1.94 -0.02
N GLY A 117 2.39 -0.63 0.21
CA GLY A 117 1.33 -0.11 1.10
C GLY A 117 -0.08 -0.48 0.63
N CYS A 118 -0.27 -0.89 -0.63
CA CYS A 118 -1.51 -1.51 -1.09
C CYS A 118 -1.79 -2.86 -0.41
N GLN A 119 -0.76 -3.61 -0.02
CA GLN A 119 -0.88 -4.86 0.72
C GLN A 119 -1.52 -4.59 2.08
N ASP A 120 -1.10 -3.52 2.77
CA ASP A 120 -1.73 -3.09 4.01
C ASP A 120 -3.21 -2.75 3.82
N VAL A 121 -3.56 -2.02 2.76
CA VAL A 121 -4.96 -1.67 2.47
C VAL A 121 -5.83 -2.91 2.28
N ILE A 122 -5.43 -3.83 1.39
CA ILE A 122 -6.24 -5.02 1.13
C ILE A 122 -6.24 -5.95 2.35
N HIS A 123 -5.09 -6.13 3.02
CA HIS A 123 -4.96 -6.97 4.21
C HIS A 123 -5.81 -6.40 5.36
N TYR A 124 -5.88 -5.08 5.53
CA TYR A 124 -6.73 -4.41 6.53
C TYR A 124 -8.21 -4.72 6.30
N LEU A 125 -8.64 -4.73 5.04
CA LEU A 125 -10.03 -4.93 4.66
C LEU A 125 -10.45 -6.40 4.67
N VAL A 126 -9.57 -7.33 4.30
CA VAL A 126 -9.97 -8.72 4.02
C VAL A 126 -9.22 -9.78 4.81
N GLY A 127 -8.06 -9.45 5.37
CA GLY A 127 -7.17 -10.37 6.08
C GLY A 127 -7.68 -10.83 7.46
N PRO A 128 -6.97 -11.75 8.13
CA PRO A 128 -7.36 -12.33 9.41
C PRO A 128 -7.56 -11.26 10.50
N GLY A 129 -8.64 -11.34 11.29
CA GLY A 129 -8.89 -10.39 12.39
C GLY A 129 -9.54 -9.06 11.97
N LYS A 130 -9.91 -8.90 10.69
CA LYS A 130 -10.54 -7.69 10.14
C LYS A 130 -11.77 -7.19 10.90
N GLU A 131 -12.52 -8.09 11.53
CA GLU A 131 -13.71 -7.79 12.32
C GLU A 131 -13.40 -6.98 13.60
N ASN A 132 -12.17 -7.04 14.10
CA ASN A 132 -11.75 -6.34 15.32
C ASN A 132 -11.09 -4.99 15.04
N ARG A 133 -10.87 -4.66 13.76
CA ARG A 133 -10.17 -3.43 13.33
C ARG A 133 -11.14 -2.25 13.30
N ALA A 134 -10.59 -1.07 13.53
CA ALA A 134 -11.33 0.18 13.44
C ALA A 134 -11.96 0.33 12.03
N PRO A 135 -13.25 0.69 11.91
CA PRO A 135 -13.88 0.82 10.60
C PRO A 135 -13.25 1.94 9.76
N ILE A 136 -13.16 1.73 8.44
CA ILE A 136 -12.81 2.73 7.43
C ILE A 136 -13.86 2.73 6.30
N ASP A 137 -14.04 3.87 5.66
CA ASP A 137 -15.05 4.11 4.61
C ASP A 137 -14.57 3.70 3.21
N GLY A 138 -13.27 3.60 2.99
CA GLY A 138 -12.73 3.19 1.70
C GLY A 138 -11.23 2.92 1.68
N GLY A 139 -10.79 2.35 0.57
CA GLY A 139 -9.40 2.08 0.25
C GLY A 139 -9.06 2.54 -1.16
N ILE A 140 -7.88 3.09 -1.36
CA ILE A 140 -7.27 3.40 -2.66
C ILE A 140 -5.98 2.60 -2.75
N MET A 141 -5.77 1.91 -3.86
CA MET A 141 -4.53 1.17 -4.13
C MET A 141 -3.86 1.75 -5.36
N GLN A 142 -2.75 2.47 -5.17
CA GLN A 142 -1.96 3.04 -6.25
C GLN A 142 -0.69 2.21 -6.47
N ALA A 143 -0.47 1.77 -7.71
CA ALA A 143 0.63 0.87 -8.09
C ALA A 143 0.69 -0.42 -7.26
N SER A 144 -0.44 -1.12 -7.15
CA SER A 144 -0.55 -2.42 -6.46
C SER A 144 0.12 -3.54 -7.27
N VAL A 145 1.45 -3.62 -7.18
CA VAL A 145 2.27 -4.62 -7.90
C VAL A 145 2.55 -5.85 -7.04
N SER A 146 2.86 -6.98 -7.69
CA SER A 146 3.32 -8.19 -7.01
C SER A 146 4.82 -8.14 -6.77
N ASP A 147 5.25 -8.22 -5.51
CA ASP A 147 6.67 -8.37 -5.17
C ASP A 147 7.25 -9.65 -5.77
N ARG A 148 6.49 -10.77 -5.74
CA ARG A 148 6.90 -12.04 -6.35
C ARG A 148 7.26 -11.87 -7.82
N GLN A 149 6.40 -11.22 -8.59
CA GLN A 149 6.63 -11.01 -10.02
C GLN A 149 7.66 -9.91 -10.29
N ALA A 150 7.78 -8.90 -9.42
CA ALA A 150 8.86 -7.93 -9.50
C ALA A 150 10.23 -8.60 -9.27
N MET A 151 10.32 -9.50 -8.29
CA MET A 151 11.53 -10.29 -8.00
C MET A 151 11.92 -11.17 -9.18
N GLU A 152 10.98 -11.76 -9.92
CA GLU A 152 11.27 -12.52 -11.15
C GLU A 152 12.00 -11.70 -12.22
N GLY A 153 11.76 -10.39 -12.27
CA GLY A 153 12.43 -9.47 -13.20
C GLY A 153 13.80 -8.99 -12.72
N GLN A 154 14.13 -9.16 -11.44
CA GLN A 154 15.29 -8.53 -10.81
C GLN A 154 16.30 -9.52 -10.21
N LEU A 155 15.87 -10.72 -9.86
CA LEU A 155 16.73 -11.82 -9.41
C LEU A 155 16.71 -12.94 -10.45
N ASP A 156 17.87 -13.57 -10.65
CA ASP A 156 17.90 -14.78 -11.47
C ASP A 156 17.23 -15.96 -10.74
N GLU A 157 16.73 -16.91 -11.54
CA GLU A 157 15.95 -18.03 -11.03
C GLU A 157 16.73 -18.91 -10.05
N GLU A 158 18.04 -19.08 -10.27
CA GLU A 158 18.89 -19.90 -9.40
C GLU A 158 19.06 -19.23 -8.03
N GLN A 159 19.37 -17.94 -8.00
CA GLN A 159 19.44 -17.13 -6.79
C GLN A 159 18.12 -17.17 -6.03
N ARG A 160 17.01 -16.83 -6.71
CA ARG A 160 15.68 -16.80 -6.10
C ARG A 160 15.29 -18.15 -5.51
N SER A 161 15.45 -19.24 -6.27
CA SER A 161 15.14 -20.60 -5.84
C SER A 161 16.01 -21.04 -4.66
N ASN A 162 17.31 -20.73 -4.68
CA ASN A 162 18.21 -21.04 -3.58
C ASN A 162 17.82 -20.29 -2.29
N THR A 163 17.51 -18.99 -2.36
CA THR A 163 17.07 -18.23 -1.18
C THR A 163 15.73 -18.74 -0.66
N ASN A 164 14.78 -19.03 -1.54
CA ASN A 164 13.48 -19.63 -1.17
C ASN A 164 13.68 -20.94 -0.41
N LYS A 165 14.57 -21.81 -0.90
CA LYS A 165 14.89 -23.07 -0.22
C LYS A 165 15.49 -22.84 1.17
N ILE A 166 16.47 -21.97 1.31
CA ILE A 166 17.10 -21.65 2.61
C ILE A 166 16.05 -21.12 3.59
N ALA A 167 15.20 -20.18 3.14
CA ALA A 167 14.16 -19.59 3.95
C ALA A 167 13.11 -20.64 4.39
N ALA A 168 12.69 -21.52 3.47
CA ALA A 168 11.76 -22.61 3.76
C ALA A 168 12.33 -23.60 4.79
N GLU A 169 13.60 -23.97 4.66
CA GLU A 169 14.29 -24.83 5.64
C GLU A 169 14.35 -24.17 7.03
N TRP A 170 14.59 -22.86 7.11
CA TRP A 170 14.61 -22.13 8.37
C TRP A 170 13.21 -22.04 9.00
N VAL A 171 12.17 -21.73 8.22
CA VAL A 171 10.79 -21.73 8.72
C VAL A 171 10.40 -23.13 9.22
N ALA A 172 10.69 -24.20 8.48
CA ALA A 172 10.42 -25.57 8.89
C ALA A 172 11.16 -25.96 10.18
N ALA A 173 12.33 -25.38 10.43
CA ALA A 173 13.10 -25.55 11.66
C ALA A 173 12.67 -24.65 12.83
N GLY A 174 11.58 -23.87 12.68
CA GLY A 174 11.11 -22.93 13.71
C GLY A 174 11.93 -21.64 13.82
N ARG A 175 12.72 -21.33 12.79
CA ARG A 175 13.62 -20.16 12.70
C ARG A 175 13.12 -19.10 11.72
N GLY A 176 11.81 -18.98 11.56
CA GLY A 176 11.20 -18.04 10.60
C GLY A 176 11.53 -16.57 10.86
N GLU A 177 11.71 -16.17 12.11
CA GLU A 177 12.05 -14.80 12.50
C GLU A 177 13.56 -14.52 12.46
N ASP A 178 14.40 -15.52 12.19
CA ASP A 178 15.84 -15.30 12.05
C ASP A 178 16.13 -14.57 10.74
N VAL A 179 16.97 -13.54 10.83
CA VAL A 179 17.40 -12.73 9.69
C VAL A 179 18.30 -13.54 8.76
N LEU A 180 17.93 -13.62 7.48
CA LEU A 180 18.74 -14.23 6.44
C LEU A 180 20.04 -13.44 6.25
N SER A 181 21.13 -14.15 5.96
CA SER A 181 22.38 -13.46 5.68
C SER A 181 22.30 -12.71 4.35
N SER A 182 23.01 -11.59 4.22
CA SER A 182 23.12 -10.87 2.94
C SER A 182 23.65 -11.74 1.80
N ALA A 183 24.49 -12.74 2.11
CA ALA A 183 24.95 -13.72 1.12
C ALA A 183 23.82 -14.63 0.63
N ALA A 184 22.89 -15.02 1.52
CA ALA A 184 21.73 -15.81 1.14
C ALA A 184 20.72 -14.97 0.33
N THR A 185 20.52 -13.70 0.68
CA THR A 185 19.60 -12.81 -0.04
C THR A 185 20.22 -12.11 -1.24
N HIS A 186 21.48 -12.41 -1.56
CA HIS A 186 22.26 -11.74 -2.62
C HIS A 186 22.35 -10.21 -2.47
N GLY A 187 22.14 -9.68 -1.26
CA GLY A 187 22.03 -8.25 -1.01
C GLY A 187 20.89 -7.59 -1.79
N PHE A 188 19.86 -8.36 -2.16
CA PHE A 188 18.76 -7.88 -3.00
C PHE A 188 18.00 -6.71 -2.38
N PHE A 189 17.82 -6.74 -1.07
CA PHE A 189 17.17 -5.69 -0.31
C PHE A 189 18.17 -4.97 0.59
N ASP A 190 18.00 -3.65 0.70
CA ASP A 190 18.78 -2.79 1.59
C ASP A 190 18.38 -2.92 3.08
N ALA A 191 17.32 -3.67 3.39
CA ALA A 191 16.86 -3.94 4.76
C ALA A 191 17.14 -5.40 5.18
N PRO A 192 17.44 -5.65 6.47
CA PRO A 192 17.48 -7.00 7.01
C PRO A 192 16.12 -7.68 6.89
N ILE A 193 16.07 -8.88 6.32
CA ILE A 193 14.84 -9.64 6.10
C ILE A 193 14.89 -11.01 6.78
N CYS A 194 13.84 -11.36 7.53
CA CYS A 194 13.73 -12.69 8.13
C CYS A 194 13.22 -13.74 7.14
N ALA A 195 13.48 -15.01 7.42
CA ALA A 195 13.11 -16.12 6.53
C ALA A 195 11.60 -16.15 6.22
N ARG A 196 10.73 -15.90 7.21
CA ARG A 196 9.28 -15.79 7.00
C ARG A 196 8.94 -14.66 6.04
N ARG A 197 9.47 -13.45 6.26
CA ARG A 197 9.14 -12.29 5.44
C ARG A 197 9.64 -12.47 4.00
N TRP A 198 10.80 -13.09 3.80
CA TRP A 198 11.28 -13.46 2.47
C TRP A 198 10.27 -14.34 1.73
N LEU A 199 9.81 -15.44 2.34
CA LEU A 199 8.84 -16.33 1.70
C LEU A 199 7.49 -15.66 1.48
N SER A 200 7.10 -14.74 2.35
CA SER A 200 5.87 -13.98 2.20
C SER A 200 5.86 -13.11 0.93
N LEU A 201 6.99 -12.45 0.63
CA LEU A 201 7.15 -11.63 -0.58
C LEU A 201 7.44 -12.47 -1.83
N ALA A 202 8.35 -13.44 -1.71
CA ALA A 202 8.78 -14.28 -2.83
C ALA A 202 7.74 -15.34 -3.22
N SER A 203 6.81 -15.66 -2.31
CA SER A 203 5.61 -16.50 -2.50
C SER A 203 5.79 -17.63 -3.53
N PRO A 204 6.79 -18.52 -3.35
CA PRO A 204 7.12 -19.54 -4.37
C PRO A 204 5.97 -20.52 -4.62
N ASP A 205 5.11 -20.73 -3.62
CA ASP A 205 3.97 -21.63 -3.67
C ASP A 205 2.63 -20.87 -3.78
N HIS A 206 2.67 -19.56 -4.08
CA HIS A 206 1.52 -18.66 -4.15
C HIS A 206 0.72 -18.55 -2.83
N ASP A 207 1.34 -18.80 -1.69
CA ASP A 207 0.69 -18.79 -0.37
C ASP A 207 1.28 -17.76 0.60
N GLY A 208 2.18 -16.89 0.12
CA GLY A 208 2.74 -15.79 0.88
C GLY A 208 1.65 -14.79 1.33
N GLU A 209 1.79 -14.25 2.54
CA GLU A 209 0.83 -13.29 3.10
C GLU A 209 0.73 -11.99 2.28
N ASP A 210 1.81 -11.62 1.59
CA ASP A 210 1.89 -10.40 0.76
C ASP A 210 1.34 -10.58 -0.67
N ASP A 211 1.12 -11.83 -1.11
CA ASP A 211 0.84 -12.14 -2.51
C ASP A 211 -0.64 -11.96 -2.87
N TYR A 212 -1.09 -10.70 -2.84
CA TYR A 212 -2.44 -10.30 -3.25
C TYR A 212 -2.55 -9.97 -4.74
N PHE A 213 -1.43 -9.64 -5.39
CA PHE A 213 -1.41 -8.94 -6.66
C PHE A 213 -0.75 -9.71 -7.81
N SER A 214 -0.22 -10.92 -7.58
CA SER A 214 0.33 -11.72 -8.67
C SER A 214 -0.75 -12.01 -9.71
N SER A 215 -0.41 -11.87 -10.98
CA SER A 215 -1.34 -12.01 -12.11
C SER A 215 -1.80 -13.43 -12.40
N ASP A 216 -1.11 -14.43 -11.85
CA ASP A 216 -1.33 -15.86 -12.02
C ASP A 216 -1.96 -16.54 -10.79
N LEU A 217 -2.44 -15.76 -9.81
CA LEU A 217 -3.23 -16.31 -8.71
C LEU A 217 -4.52 -16.97 -9.23
N THR A 218 -4.91 -18.04 -8.53
CA THR A 218 -6.16 -18.75 -8.79
C THR A 218 -7.37 -17.86 -8.53
N ASP A 219 -8.48 -18.20 -9.17
CA ASP A 219 -9.74 -17.50 -8.96
C ASP A 219 -10.23 -17.63 -7.51
N GLU A 220 -9.95 -18.75 -6.85
CA GLU A 220 -10.22 -18.96 -5.43
C GLU A 220 -9.44 -17.99 -4.53
N GLN A 221 -8.17 -17.72 -4.86
CA GLN A 221 -7.36 -16.74 -4.12
C GLN A 221 -7.92 -15.32 -4.28
N TYR A 222 -8.24 -14.90 -5.50
CA TYR A 222 -8.88 -13.60 -5.73
C TYR A 222 -10.26 -13.49 -5.09
N GLN A 223 -11.02 -14.59 -5.03
CA GLN A 223 -12.31 -14.60 -4.32
C GLN A 223 -12.14 -14.43 -2.81
N LYS A 224 -11.08 -15.02 -2.22
CA LYS A 224 -10.74 -14.85 -0.79
C LYS A 224 -10.19 -13.46 -0.46
N SER A 225 -9.63 -12.74 -1.44
CA SER A 225 -9.17 -11.36 -1.28
C SER A 225 -10.20 -10.36 -1.80
N PHE A 226 -10.10 -9.93 -3.06
CA PHE A 226 -10.97 -8.93 -3.69
C PHE A 226 -12.46 -9.29 -3.59
N GLY A 227 -12.81 -10.57 -3.76
CA GLY A 227 -14.19 -11.04 -3.63
C GLY A 227 -14.74 -11.05 -2.19
N SER A 228 -13.88 -10.81 -1.20
CA SER A 228 -14.22 -10.79 0.23
C SER A 228 -14.18 -9.39 0.85
N LEU A 229 -14.15 -8.35 0.01
CA LEU A 229 -14.24 -6.96 0.44
C LEU A 229 -15.56 -6.69 1.19
N PRO A 230 -15.50 -5.94 2.30
CA PRO A 230 -16.69 -5.59 3.05
C PRO A 230 -17.51 -4.53 2.30
N LYS A 231 -18.83 -4.67 2.32
CA LYS A 231 -19.76 -3.73 1.67
C LYS A 231 -19.59 -2.26 2.11
N ARG A 232 -19.12 -2.05 3.34
CA ARG A 232 -18.99 -0.70 3.93
C ARG A 232 -17.82 0.11 3.38
N SER A 233 -16.83 -0.53 2.77
CA SER A 233 -15.57 0.11 2.39
C SER A 233 -15.41 0.03 0.89
N LYS A 234 -15.59 1.16 0.19
CA LYS A 234 -15.45 1.23 -1.26
C LYS A 234 -13.97 1.18 -1.66
N LEU A 235 -13.63 0.44 -2.71
CA LEU A 235 -12.25 0.34 -3.22
C LEU A 235 -12.07 1.18 -4.49
N CYS A 236 -10.91 1.82 -4.64
CA CYS A 236 -10.44 2.42 -5.89
C CYS A 236 -9.07 1.84 -6.26
N ILE A 237 -8.91 1.37 -7.50
CA ILE A 237 -7.68 0.72 -7.98
C ILE A 237 -7.05 1.61 -9.05
N LEU A 238 -5.88 2.17 -8.77
CA LEU A 238 -5.14 3.08 -9.66
C LEU A 238 -3.83 2.42 -10.08
N TYR A 239 -3.88 1.59 -11.12
CA TYR A 239 -2.73 0.81 -11.58
C TYR A 239 -1.85 1.64 -12.53
N SER A 240 -0.53 1.59 -12.38
CA SER A 240 0.40 2.40 -13.18
C SER A 240 0.67 1.76 -14.55
N GLY A 241 0.32 2.44 -15.65
CA GLY A 241 0.42 1.89 -17.02
C GLY A 241 1.86 1.62 -17.47
N LYS A 242 2.82 2.45 -17.08
CA LYS A 242 4.26 2.31 -17.35
C LYS A 242 5.07 1.87 -16.12
N ASP A 243 4.41 1.22 -15.16
CA ASP A 243 5.09 0.66 -13.99
C ASP A 243 6.23 -0.31 -14.40
N GLU A 244 7.43 0.00 -13.93
CA GLU A 244 8.69 -0.68 -14.23
C GLU A 244 8.94 -1.95 -13.41
N PHE A 245 8.15 -2.20 -12.36
CA PHE A 245 8.24 -3.42 -11.54
C PHE A 245 7.32 -4.53 -12.05
N VAL A 246 6.43 -4.23 -12.99
CA VAL A 246 5.48 -5.20 -13.55
C VAL A 246 6.09 -5.86 -14.79
N PRO A 247 6.20 -7.19 -14.83
CA PRO A 247 6.75 -7.88 -16.00
C PRO A 247 5.96 -7.58 -17.29
N GLU A 248 6.67 -7.49 -18.42
CA GLU A 248 6.08 -7.14 -19.73
C GLU A 248 4.96 -8.09 -20.18
N HIS A 249 4.98 -9.35 -19.72
CA HIS A 249 3.98 -10.35 -20.08
C HIS A 249 2.63 -10.16 -19.36
N VAL A 250 2.56 -9.31 -18.33
CA VAL A 250 1.33 -9.07 -17.56
C VAL A 250 0.45 -8.07 -18.29
N ASP A 251 -0.76 -8.49 -18.68
CA ASP A 251 -1.80 -7.58 -19.16
C ASP A 251 -2.40 -6.81 -17.98
N LYS A 252 -1.86 -5.61 -17.73
CA LYS A 252 -2.25 -4.73 -16.62
C LYS A 252 -3.75 -4.39 -16.65
N LYS A 253 -4.33 -4.19 -17.84
CA LYS A 253 -5.74 -3.82 -17.97
C LYS A 253 -6.63 -5.02 -17.65
N ALA A 254 -6.35 -6.18 -18.24
CA ALA A 254 -7.08 -7.41 -17.95
C ALA A 254 -6.97 -7.81 -16.47
N LEU A 255 -5.82 -7.58 -15.84
CA LEU A 255 -5.61 -7.84 -14.42
C LEU A 255 -6.51 -6.98 -13.53
N VAL A 256 -6.54 -5.66 -13.77
CA VAL A 256 -7.41 -4.75 -13.02
C VAL A 256 -8.89 -5.07 -13.25
N GLU A 257 -9.28 -5.36 -14.50
CA GLU A 257 -10.64 -5.81 -14.83
C GLU A 257 -11.01 -7.13 -14.12
N LYS A 258 -10.06 -8.06 -14.01
CA LYS A 258 -10.23 -9.32 -13.25
C LYS A 258 -10.51 -9.02 -11.78
N TRP A 259 -9.72 -8.16 -11.13
CA TRP A 259 -9.91 -7.77 -9.73
C TRP A 259 -11.26 -7.09 -9.50
N ILE A 260 -11.62 -6.10 -10.33
CA ILE A 260 -12.93 -5.44 -10.31
C ILE A 260 -14.05 -6.48 -10.42
N GLY A 261 -13.91 -7.45 -11.32
CA GLY A 261 -14.84 -8.56 -11.48
C GLY A 261 -15.04 -9.39 -10.21
N PHE A 262 -13.97 -9.68 -9.46
CA PHE A 262 -14.08 -10.37 -8.17
C PHE A 262 -14.79 -9.53 -7.11
N VAL A 263 -14.48 -8.24 -7.00
CA VAL A 263 -15.18 -7.35 -6.06
C VAL A 263 -16.69 -7.38 -6.31
N LYS A 264 -17.10 -7.28 -7.58
CA LYS A 264 -18.51 -7.25 -8.01
C LYS A 264 -19.24 -8.58 -7.80
N ARG A 265 -18.54 -9.71 -7.88
CA ARG A 265 -19.10 -11.03 -7.55
C ARG A 265 -19.28 -11.22 -6.04
N GLY A 266 -18.47 -10.53 -5.24
CA GLY A 266 -18.56 -10.48 -3.79
C GLY A 266 -19.62 -9.52 -3.26
N SER A 267 -19.48 -9.14 -1.99
CA SER A 267 -20.33 -8.14 -1.34
C SER A 267 -19.75 -6.71 -1.35
N GLY A 268 -18.53 -6.56 -1.86
CA GLY A 268 -17.79 -5.31 -1.84
C GLY A 268 -18.28 -4.31 -2.88
N GLU A 269 -17.76 -3.09 -2.80
CA GLU A 269 -18.03 -2.04 -3.78
C GLU A 269 -16.70 -1.51 -4.32
N VAL A 270 -16.64 -1.26 -5.62
CA VAL A 270 -15.48 -0.67 -6.30
C VAL A 270 -15.93 0.55 -7.08
N ASP A 271 -15.13 1.60 -7.06
CA ASP A 271 -15.33 2.78 -7.88
C ASP A 271 -14.92 2.50 -9.33
N GLU A 272 -15.83 1.92 -10.12
CA GLU A 272 -15.59 1.60 -11.53
C GLU A 272 -15.33 2.83 -12.40
N LYS A 273 -15.75 4.03 -11.96
CA LYS A 273 -15.52 5.28 -12.69
C LYS A 273 -14.06 5.69 -12.63
N ASN A 274 -13.46 5.60 -11.44
CA ASN A 274 -12.10 6.09 -11.20
C ASN A 274 -11.05 4.97 -11.26
N SER A 275 -11.44 3.71 -11.02
CA SER A 275 -10.53 2.56 -11.06
C SER A 275 -10.10 2.21 -12.48
N GLY A 276 -8.84 1.81 -12.64
CA GLY A 276 -8.29 1.38 -13.92
C GLY A 276 -6.78 1.59 -14.00
N VAL A 277 -6.27 1.48 -15.21
CA VAL A 277 -4.88 1.86 -15.53
C VAL A 277 -4.82 3.38 -15.71
N VAL A 278 -3.84 4.01 -15.06
CA VAL A 278 -3.43 5.39 -15.31
C VAL A 278 -2.36 5.34 -16.39
N GLU A 279 -2.72 5.78 -17.59
CA GLU A 279 -1.85 5.67 -18.76
C GLU A 279 -0.58 6.50 -18.57
N GLY A 280 0.57 5.93 -18.93
CA GLY A 280 1.84 6.64 -18.81
C GLY A 280 2.45 6.70 -17.40
N ALA A 281 1.71 6.42 -16.33
CA ALA A 281 2.22 6.47 -14.94
C ALA A 281 3.31 5.43 -14.68
N THR A 282 4.45 5.86 -14.11
CA THR A 282 5.48 4.98 -13.51
C THR A 282 5.05 4.55 -12.11
N HIS A 283 5.84 3.71 -11.45
CA HIS A 283 5.50 3.16 -10.14
C HIS A 283 5.21 4.24 -9.07
N ASP A 284 6.14 5.19 -8.89
CA ASP A 284 6.10 6.26 -7.88
C ASP A 284 5.77 7.65 -8.47
N LEU A 285 5.35 7.68 -9.73
CA LEU A 285 5.12 8.88 -10.54
C LEU A 285 6.35 9.77 -10.76
N LYS A 286 7.55 9.30 -10.42
CA LYS A 286 8.77 10.09 -10.60
C LYS A 286 9.09 10.23 -12.08
N ASN A 287 9.37 11.48 -12.48
CA ASN A 287 9.61 11.85 -13.88
C ASN A 287 8.38 11.76 -14.79
N ASN A 288 7.18 11.52 -14.25
CA ASN A 288 5.98 11.61 -15.06
C ASN A 288 5.66 13.06 -15.46
N PRO A 289 5.04 13.26 -16.64
CA PRO A 289 4.45 14.55 -16.99
C PRO A 289 3.35 14.96 -16.01
N GLU A 290 3.15 16.27 -15.83
CA GLU A 290 2.15 16.83 -14.93
C GLU A 290 0.74 16.32 -15.24
N GLU A 291 0.40 16.14 -16.53
CA GLU A 291 -0.89 15.60 -16.97
C GLU A 291 -1.20 14.18 -16.41
N VAL A 292 -0.19 13.33 -16.24
CA VAL A 292 -0.34 11.97 -15.69
C VAL A 292 -0.54 12.03 -14.17
N ILE A 293 0.18 12.93 -13.51
CA ILE A 293 0.06 13.17 -12.06
C ILE A 293 -1.33 13.74 -11.76
N ASP A 294 -1.76 14.73 -12.53
CA ASP A 294 -3.06 15.39 -12.39
C ASP A 294 -4.22 14.43 -12.69
N GLU A 295 -4.07 13.51 -13.64
CA GLU A 295 -5.07 12.45 -13.89
C GLU A 295 -5.24 11.57 -12.65
N LEU A 296 -4.14 11.10 -12.06
CA LEU A 296 -4.17 10.29 -10.84
C LEU A 296 -4.79 11.06 -9.67
N PHE A 297 -4.40 12.32 -9.47
CA PHE A 297 -4.96 13.16 -8.42
C PHE A 297 -6.44 13.42 -8.62
N SER A 298 -6.87 13.68 -9.85
CA SER A 298 -8.29 13.89 -10.18
C SER A 298 -9.13 12.66 -9.85
N ARG A 299 -8.63 11.45 -10.13
CA ARG A 299 -9.30 10.19 -9.78
C ARG A 299 -9.37 9.98 -8.27
N VAL A 300 -8.29 10.25 -7.54
CA VAL A 300 -8.27 10.20 -6.06
C VAL A 300 -9.28 11.19 -5.47
N ILE A 301 -9.26 12.45 -5.92
CA ILE A 301 -10.14 13.52 -5.45
C ILE A 301 -11.60 13.19 -5.77
N SER A 302 -11.90 12.68 -6.97
CA SER A 302 -13.26 12.24 -7.32
C SER A 302 -13.71 11.11 -6.40
N PHE A 303 -12.86 10.09 -6.16
CA PHE A 303 -13.22 8.98 -5.29
C PHE A 303 -13.57 9.44 -3.88
N VAL A 304 -12.71 10.25 -3.24
CA VAL A 304 -12.97 10.71 -1.86
C VAL A 304 -14.12 11.70 -1.76
N SER A 305 -14.45 12.41 -2.84
CA SER A 305 -15.61 13.31 -2.88
C SER A 305 -16.94 12.57 -3.03
N ASP A 306 -16.91 11.35 -3.57
CA ASP A 306 -18.09 10.52 -3.85
C ASP A 306 -18.45 9.54 -2.68
N LEU A 307 -17.74 9.59 -1.55
CA LEU A 307 -17.91 8.74 -0.33
C LEU A 307 -18.87 9.31 0.73
#